data_AF-A0A377ZTP0-F1
#
_entry.id   AF-A0A377ZTP0-F1
#
_cell.length_a   1.000
_cell.length_b   1.000
_cell.length_c   1.000
_cell.angle_alpha   90.00
_cell.angle_beta   90.00
_cell.angle_gamma   90.00
#
_symmetry.space_group_name_H-M   'P 1'
#
loop_
_entity.id
_entity.type
_entity.pdbx_description
1 polymer ?
#
loop_
_entity_poly.entity_id
_entity_poly.type
_entity_poly.pdbx_seq_one_letter_code
_entity_poly.pdbx_strand_id
1 'polypeptide(L)'
;MHQGSPTQIAEAVSKGNADFAIATEALHLYDDLVMLPCYHWNRSIVVTPEHPLATKGSVSIEELAQYPLVTYTFGFTGRSELDTAFNRAGLTPRIVFTATDTDVIKTYVRLGLG
;
A
#
# COMPACT_ATOMS: atom_id res chain seq x y z
N MET A 1 3.42 -8.45 -20.99
CA MET A 1 3.39 -8.08 -19.56
C MET A 1 2.17 -7.20 -19.34
N HIS A 2 1.22 -7.64 -18.52
CA HIS A 2 -0.01 -6.92 -18.22
C HIS A 2 0.02 -6.47 -16.76
N GLN A 3 -0.41 -5.23 -16.50
CA GLN A 3 -0.55 -4.65 -15.17
C GLN A 3 -2.01 -4.26 -14.98
N GLY A 4 -2.56 -4.52 -13.79
CA GLY A 4 -3.95 -4.24 -13.49
C GLY A 4 -4.22 -4.34 -11.99
N SER A 5 -5.49 -4.22 -11.62
CA SER A 5 -5.94 -4.46 -10.25
C SER A 5 -5.76 -5.94 -9.86
N PRO A 6 -5.73 -6.25 -8.56
CA PRO A 6 -5.71 -7.64 -8.08
C PRO A 6 -6.79 -8.52 -8.73
N THR A 7 -8.01 -7.99 -8.88
CA THR A 7 -9.13 -8.69 -9.50
C THR A 7 -8.88 -9.00 -10.98
N GLN A 8 -8.35 -8.04 -11.75
CA GLN A 8 -8.05 -8.23 -13.16
C GLN A 8 -6.95 -9.28 -13.37
N ILE A 9 -5.92 -9.25 -12.54
CA ILE A 9 -4.80 -10.20 -12.62
C ILE A 9 -5.26 -11.60 -12.26
N ALA A 10 -6.08 -11.75 -11.21
CA ALA A 10 -6.65 -13.05 -10.85
C ALA A 10 -7.54 -13.63 -11.95
N GLU A 11 -8.43 -12.81 -12.51
CA GLU A 11 -9.30 -13.20 -13.61
C GLU A 11 -8.51 -13.62 -14.85
N ALA A 12 -7.40 -12.95 -15.16
CA ALA A 12 -6.53 -13.30 -16.28
C ALA A 12 -5.93 -14.70 -16.11
N VAL A 13 -5.51 -15.07 -14.89
CA VAL A 13 -5.00 -16.42 -14.62
C VAL A 13 -6.13 -17.45 -14.67
N SER A 14 -7.27 -17.18 -14.02
CA SER A 14 -8.43 -18.11 -14.01
C SER A 14 -8.98 -18.38 -15.41
N LYS A 15 -8.90 -17.41 -16.34
CA LYS A 15 -9.33 -17.57 -17.74
C LYS A 15 -8.27 -18.18 -18.66
N GLY A 16 -7.07 -18.48 -18.15
CA GLY A 16 -5.95 -18.96 -18.97
C GLY A 16 -5.34 -17.91 -19.90
N ASN A 17 -5.60 -16.62 -19.64
CA ASN A 17 -5.00 -15.50 -20.38
C ASN A 17 -3.61 -15.11 -19.83
N ALA A 18 -3.21 -15.67 -18.68
CA ALA A 18 -1.89 -15.53 -18.09
C ALA A 18 -1.50 -16.82 -17.34
N ASP A 19 -0.23 -17.22 -17.43
CA ASP A 19 0.27 -18.42 -16.74
C ASP A 19 0.60 -18.16 -15.26
N PHE A 20 1.01 -16.93 -14.93
CA PHE A 20 1.42 -16.54 -13.58
C PHE A 20 0.90 -15.16 -13.20
N ALA A 21 0.61 -14.99 -11.91
CA ALA A 21 0.31 -13.71 -11.28
C ALA A 21 1.30 -13.44 -10.14
N ILE A 22 1.78 -12.20 -10.04
CA ILE A 22 2.59 -11.73 -8.90
C ILE A 22 1.80 -10.60 -8.23
N ALA A 23 1.28 -10.86 -7.04
CA ALA A 23 0.49 -9.90 -6.27
C ALA A 23 0.69 -10.13 -4.77
N THR A 24 0.52 -9.07 -3.96
CA THR A 24 0.47 -9.19 -2.49
C THR A 24 -0.94 -9.43 -1.98
N GLU A 25 -1.95 -8.95 -2.70
CA GLU A 25 -3.34 -9.01 -2.25
C GLU A 25 -3.90 -10.43 -2.27
N ALA A 26 -4.95 -10.59 -1.49
CA ALA A 26 -5.69 -11.80 -1.19
C ALA A 26 -6.21 -12.55 -2.44
N LEU A 27 -5.33 -13.26 -3.13
CA LEU A 27 -5.70 -14.22 -4.17
C LEU A 27 -6.34 -15.51 -3.60
N HIS A 28 -6.44 -15.65 -2.27
CA HIS A 28 -7.16 -16.74 -1.61
C HIS A 28 -8.68 -16.72 -1.81
N LEU A 29 -9.21 -15.72 -2.51
CA LEU A 29 -10.58 -15.70 -3.03
C LEU A 29 -10.76 -16.55 -4.29
N TYR A 30 -9.67 -17.11 -4.84
CA TYR A 30 -9.68 -17.90 -6.07
C TYR A 30 -9.18 -19.31 -5.73
N ASP A 31 -10.12 -20.23 -5.50
CA ASP A 31 -9.86 -21.59 -5.02
C ASP A 31 -9.04 -22.44 -5.99
N ASP A 32 -8.99 -22.07 -7.27
CA ASP A 32 -8.32 -22.83 -8.34
C ASP A 32 -6.85 -22.41 -8.56
N LEU A 33 -6.25 -21.61 -7.66
CA LEU A 33 -4.88 -21.11 -7.82
C LEU A 33 -3.91 -21.68 -6.77
N VAL A 34 -2.75 -22.13 -7.24
CA VAL A 34 -1.61 -22.45 -6.36
C VAL A 34 -0.87 -21.16 -6.00
N MET A 35 -0.76 -20.89 -4.70
CA MET A 35 -0.11 -19.70 -4.16
C MET A 35 1.26 -20.03 -3.57
N LEU A 36 2.31 -19.35 -4.04
CA LEU A 36 3.68 -19.53 -3.57
C LEU A 36 4.21 -18.23 -2.95
N PRO A 37 4.76 -18.26 -1.72
CA PRO A 37 5.38 -17.08 -1.13
C PRO A 37 6.70 -16.77 -1.85
N CYS A 38 6.87 -15.53 -2.32
CA CYS A 38 8.08 -15.10 -3.01
C CYS A 38 9.03 -14.34 -2.09
N TYR A 39 8.52 -13.32 -1.39
CA TYR A 39 9.31 -12.47 -0.50
C TYR A 39 8.41 -11.75 0.50
N HIS A 40 9.02 -11.28 1.58
CA HIS A 40 8.39 -10.36 2.53
C HIS A 40 8.79 -8.92 2.22
N TRP A 41 7.87 -7.99 2.48
CA TRP A 41 8.12 -6.57 2.36
C TRP A 41 7.34 -5.82 3.44
N ASN A 42 7.75 -4.58 3.72
CA ASN A 42 7.05 -3.70 4.66
C ASN A 42 7.03 -2.27 4.12
N ARG A 43 6.24 -1.40 4.75
CA ARG A 43 6.10 0.00 4.35
C ARG A 43 7.28 0.83 4.84
N SER A 44 7.58 1.86 4.07
CA SER A 44 8.46 2.96 4.48
C SER A 44 7.64 4.24 4.56
N ILE A 45 7.96 5.07 5.55
CA ILE A 45 7.51 6.46 5.59
C ILE A 45 8.45 7.26 4.69
N VAL A 46 7.90 7.98 3.73
CA VAL A 46 8.66 8.81 2.80
C VAL A 46 8.19 10.26 2.96
N VAL A 47 9.15 11.17 3.08
CA VAL A 47 8.90 12.59 3.30
C VAL A 47 9.87 13.42 2.46
N THR A 48 9.59 14.71 2.26
CA THR A 48 10.56 15.62 1.66
C THR A 48 11.70 15.92 2.64
N PRO A 49 12.89 16.34 2.15
CA PRO A 49 14.03 16.68 3.02
C PRO A 49 13.72 17.76 4.06
N GLU A 50 12.78 18.65 3.77
CA GLU A 50 12.38 19.78 4.64
C GLU A 50 11.31 19.38 5.67
N HIS A 51 10.76 18.17 5.57
CA HIS A 51 9.70 17.71 6.47
C HIS A 51 10.25 17.49 7.90
N PRO A 52 9.49 17.82 8.97
CA PRO A 52 9.95 17.65 10.35
C PRO A 52 10.38 16.22 10.73
N LEU A 53 9.85 15.20 10.04
CA LEU A 53 10.22 13.80 10.25
C LEU A 53 11.52 13.41 9.52
N ALA A 54 12.05 14.22 8.60
CA ALA A 54 13.22 13.87 7.79
C ALA A 54 14.51 13.73 8.63
N THR A 55 14.58 14.39 9.78
CA THR A 55 15.73 14.33 10.70
C THR A 55 15.55 13.28 11.81
N LYS A 56 14.42 12.56 11.82
CA LYS A 56 14.17 11.50 12.80
C LYS A 56 14.65 10.15 12.28
N GLY A 57 15.32 9.39 13.14
CA GLY A 57 15.72 8.01 12.84
C GLY A 57 14.58 6.98 12.92
N SER A 58 13.47 7.33 13.58
CA SER A 58 12.26 6.50 13.66
C SER A 58 11.03 7.37 13.94
N VAL A 59 9.85 6.89 13.56
CA VAL A 59 8.58 7.59 13.72
C VAL A 59 7.59 6.62 14.35
N SER A 60 6.98 7.00 15.47
CA SER A 60 5.94 6.19 16.10
C SER A 60 4.60 6.34 15.40
N ILE A 61 3.64 5.46 15.67
CA ILE A 61 2.32 5.54 15.05
C ILE A 61 1.51 6.75 15.54
N GLU A 62 1.71 7.16 16.80
CA GLU A 62 1.12 8.34 17.42
C GLU A 62 1.63 9.62 16.76
N GLU A 63 2.93 9.67 16.46
CA GLU A 63 3.56 10.77 15.74
C GLU A 63 3.06 10.83 14.30
N LEU A 64 3.02 9.68 13.62
CA LEU A 64 2.53 9.59 12.24
C LEU A 64 1.08 10.06 12.13
N ALA A 65 0.23 9.78 13.13
CA ALA A 65 -1.17 10.19 13.16
C ALA A 65 -1.38 11.72 13.18
N GLN A 66 -0.36 12.50 13.53
CA GLN A 66 -0.44 13.97 13.54
C GLN A 66 -0.34 14.57 12.13
N TYR A 67 0.13 13.82 11.15
CA TYR A 67 0.39 14.29 9.79
C TYR A 67 -0.72 13.88 8.82
N PRO A 68 -1.00 14.70 7.78
CA PRO A 68 -1.81 14.23 6.67
C PRO A 68 -1.07 13.10 5.93
N LEU A 69 -1.78 12.06 5.48
CA LEU A 69 -1.18 10.90 4.83
C LEU A 69 -1.60 10.81 3.35
N VAL A 70 -0.60 10.61 2.50
CA VAL A 70 -0.74 10.21 1.09
C VAL A 70 -0.34 8.74 0.97
N THR A 71 -1.25 7.86 0.57
CA THR A 71 -1.00 6.40 0.64
C THR A 71 -1.87 5.61 -0.33
N TYR A 72 -1.85 4.28 -0.28
CA TYR A 72 -2.58 3.44 -1.21
C TYR A 72 -4.10 3.49 -0.98
N THR A 73 -4.85 3.31 -2.06
CA THR A 73 -6.30 3.02 -2.03
C THR A 73 -6.56 1.67 -1.36
N PHE A 74 -7.75 1.51 -0.77
CA PHE A 74 -8.20 0.24 -0.19
C PHE A 74 -8.10 -0.92 -1.19
N GLY A 75 -7.68 -2.10 -0.71
CA GLY A 75 -7.53 -3.31 -1.53
C GLY A 75 -6.31 -3.31 -2.46
N PHE A 76 -5.38 -2.37 -2.30
CA PHE A 76 -4.10 -2.34 -2.99
C PHE A 76 -2.94 -2.36 -2.01
N THR A 77 -1.88 -3.10 -2.35
CA THR A 77 -0.55 -3.05 -1.71
C THR A 77 -0.63 -3.06 -0.18
N GLY A 78 -1.40 -4.01 0.34
CA GLY A 78 -1.61 -4.33 1.74
C GLY A 78 -2.32 -3.25 2.55
N ARG A 79 -3.02 -2.28 1.95
CA ARG A 79 -3.59 -1.10 2.63
C ARG A 79 -4.27 -1.42 3.97
N SER A 80 -4.92 -2.57 4.07
CA SER A 80 -5.50 -3.15 5.28
C SER A 80 -4.57 -3.15 6.50
N GLU A 81 -3.27 -3.35 6.32
CA GLU A 81 -2.27 -3.37 7.39
C GLU A 81 -2.01 -1.97 7.97
N LEU A 82 -2.11 -0.91 7.17
CA LEU A 82 -2.05 0.47 7.68
C LEU A 82 -3.24 0.71 8.61
N ASP A 83 -4.45 0.43 8.12
CA ASP A 83 -5.67 0.64 8.89
C ASP A 83 -5.66 -0.23 10.17
N THR A 84 -5.20 -1.48 10.07
CA THR A 84 -5.03 -2.39 11.23
C THR A 84 -4.07 -1.83 12.27
N ALA A 85 -2.91 -1.30 11.85
CA ALA A 85 -1.94 -0.73 12.76
C ALA A 85 -2.52 0.48 13.53
N PHE A 86 -3.17 1.40 12.82
CA PHE A 86 -3.79 2.58 13.44
C PHE A 86 -4.92 2.20 14.38
N ASN A 87 -5.78 1.27 13.98
CA ASN A 87 -6.88 0.77 14.81
C ASN A 87 -6.38 0.10 16.09
N ARG A 88 -5.28 -0.67 16.03
CA ARG A 88 -4.65 -1.29 17.22
C ARG A 88 -4.14 -0.25 18.22
N ALA A 89 -3.72 0.92 17.73
CA ALA A 89 -3.29 2.03 18.57
C ALA A 89 -4.47 2.93 19.03
N GLY A 90 -5.71 2.64 18.61
CA GLY A 90 -6.88 3.48 18.89
C GLY A 90 -6.83 4.84 18.19
N LEU A 91 -6.11 4.93 17.06
CA LEU A 91 -5.91 6.16 16.30
C LEU A 91 -6.64 6.10 14.96
N THR A 92 -7.11 7.25 14.48
CA THR A 92 -7.68 7.38 13.14
C THR A 92 -6.66 8.07 12.23
N PRO A 93 -6.20 7.42 11.14
CA PRO A 93 -5.26 8.04 10.20
C PRO A 93 -5.93 9.20 9.43
N ARG A 94 -5.28 10.36 9.36
CA ARG A 94 -5.76 11.49 8.54
C ARG A 94 -5.30 11.34 7.09
N ILE A 95 -5.96 10.46 6.33
CA ILE A 95 -5.65 10.28 4.91
C ILE A 95 -6.24 11.42 4.10
N VAL A 96 -5.40 12.18 3.41
CA VAL A 96 -5.83 13.30 2.57
C VAL A 96 -5.80 12.95 1.08
N PHE A 97 -5.09 11.89 0.71
CA PHE A 97 -5.00 11.44 -0.68
C PHE A 97 -4.72 9.93 -0.75
N THR A 98 -5.40 9.26 -1.68
CA THR A 98 -5.18 7.84 -1.98
C THR A 98 -4.88 7.63 -3.46
N ALA A 99 -3.95 6.74 -3.77
CA ALA A 99 -3.62 6.34 -5.14
C ALA A 99 -3.41 4.82 -5.27
N THR A 100 -3.51 4.32 -6.49
CA THR A 100 -3.22 2.91 -6.82
C THR A 100 -1.75 2.67 -7.13
N ASP A 101 -0.97 3.73 -7.34
CA ASP A 101 0.40 3.66 -7.83
C ASP A 101 1.37 4.54 -7.01
N THR A 102 2.59 4.02 -6.82
CA THR A 102 3.62 4.64 -5.99
C THR A 102 4.18 5.93 -6.58
N ASP A 103 4.23 6.07 -7.91
CA ASP A 103 4.71 7.31 -8.55
C ASP A 103 3.71 8.45 -8.34
N VAL A 104 2.41 8.14 -8.34
CA VAL A 104 1.38 9.12 -7.97
C VAL A 104 1.54 9.54 -6.51
N ILE A 105 1.71 8.59 -5.59
CA ILE A 105 1.96 8.88 -4.15
C ILE A 105 3.18 9.80 -4.01
N LYS A 106 4.34 9.43 -4.57
CA LYS A 106 5.57 10.24 -4.50
C LYS A 106 5.40 11.63 -5.11
N THR A 107 4.59 11.76 -6.16
CA THR A 107 4.31 13.06 -6.78
C THR A 107 3.61 14.00 -5.80
N TYR A 108 2.55 13.53 -5.13
CA TYR A 108 1.82 14.36 -4.17
C TYR A 108 2.57 14.58 -2.85
N VAL A 109 3.42 13.64 -2.42
CA VAL A 109 4.35 13.87 -1.30
C VAL A 109 5.32 15.01 -1.62
N ARG A 110 5.90 15.03 -2.83
CA ARG A 110 6.80 16.14 -3.25
C ARG A 110 6.10 17.49 -3.32
N LEU A 111 4.79 17.51 -3.59
CA LEU A 111 3.97 18.73 -3.59
C LEU A 111 3.53 19.16 -2.18
N GLY A 112 3.89 18.39 -1.13
CA GLY A 112 3.63 18.75 0.26
C GLY A 112 2.20 18.49 0.73
N LEU A 113 1.44 17.62 0.04
CA LEU A 113 0.10 17.24 0.50
C LEU A 113 0.12 16.44 1.81
N GLY A 114 1.20 15.70 2.04
CA GLY A 114 1.46 14.87 3.21
C GLY A 114 2.59 13.88 2.95
#